data_AF-A0A2K6V5G8-F1
#
_entry.id   AF-A0A2K6V5G8-F1
#
_cell.length_a   1.000
_cell.length_b   1.000
_cell.length_c   1.000
_cell.angle_alpha   90.00
_cell.angle_beta   90.00
_cell.angle_gamma   90.00
#
_symmetry.space_group_name_H-M   'P 1'
#
loop_
_entity.id
_entity.type
_entity.pdbx_description
1 polymer ?
#
loop_
_entity_poly.entity_id
_entity_poly.type
_entity_poly.pdbx_seq_one_letter_code
_entity_poly.pdbx_strand_id
1 'polypeptide(L)'
;MVPRAILARGRDVCKQNGLLILSVLSVIVGCLLGFFLRTRRLSQQEISYFQFPGELLMRMLKMMILPLVISSLMSGLASLDPKTSSRLGILTVAYYLWTTFMAVVVGIFMVSVIHPGSAAQKETAEQSGKPVMSSADALLDLIRRKEESWRNRSPG
;
A
#
# COMPACT_ATOMS: atom_id res chain seq x y z
N MET A 1 46.17 1.71 -5.12
CA MET A 1 46.26 3.17 -4.95
C MET A 1 44.99 3.92 -5.41
N VAL A 2 43.79 3.37 -5.16
CA VAL A 2 42.48 3.94 -5.59
C VAL A 2 41.42 4.11 -4.45
N PRO A 3 41.55 3.54 -3.22
CA PRO A 3 40.39 3.49 -2.31
C PRO A 3 40.04 4.81 -1.62
N ARG A 4 40.97 5.79 -1.55
CA ARG A 4 40.72 7.05 -0.83
C ARG A 4 39.98 8.11 -1.66
N ALA A 5 40.11 8.08 -2.98
CA ALA A 5 39.40 9.02 -3.87
C ALA A 5 37.90 8.69 -3.98
N ILE A 6 37.55 7.40 -3.98
CA ILE A 6 36.15 6.91 -3.98
C ILE A 6 35.46 7.26 -2.66
N LEU A 7 36.15 7.13 -1.53
CA LEU A 7 35.61 7.47 -0.21
C LEU A 7 35.35 8.97 -0.04
N ALA A 8 36.22 9.83 -0.59
CA ALA A 8 36.04 11.29 -0.52
C ALA A 8 34.82 11.74 -1.33
N ARG A 9 34.67 11.24 -2.57
CA ARG A 9 33.53 11.57 -3.44
C ARG A 9 32.21 11.01 -2.90
N GLY A 10 32.25 9.84 -2.26
CA GLY A 10 31.09 9.26 -1.58
C GLY A 10 30.61 10.11 -0.40
N ARG A 11 31.52 10.78 0.32
CA ARG A 11 31.17 11.63 1.46
C ARG A 11 30.47 12.93 1.05
N ASP A 12 30.84 13.50 -0.09
CA ASP A 12 30.19 14.72 -0.62
C ASP A 12 28.80 14.40 -1.20
N VAL A 13 28.66 13.28 -1.91
CA VAL A 13 27.35 12.78 -2.39
C VAL A 13 26.43 12.38 -1.23
N CYS A 14 26.99 11.81 -0.15
CA CYS A 14 26.26 11.47 1.07
C CYS A 14 25.75 12.71 1.83
N LYS A 15 26.49 13.83 1.79
CA LYS A 15 26.00 15.09 2.36
C LYS A 15 24.87 15.72 1.55
N GLN A 16 24.88 15.56 0.23
CA GLN A 16 23.87 16.16 -0.66
C GLN A 16 22.60 15.31 -0.79
N ASN A 17 22.73 13.97 -0.75
CA ASN A 17 21.63 13.02 -0.93
C ASN A 17 21.46 12.08 0.29
N GLY A 18 21.73 12.58 1.49
CA GLY A 18 21.79 11.75 2.70
C GLY A 18 20.50 10.97 2.96
N LEU A 19 19.33 11.62 2.89
CA LEU A 19 18.04 10.98 3.17
C LEU A 19 17.71 9.82 2.22
N LEU A 20 18.00 9.98 0.93
CA LEU A 20 17.75 8.94 -0.08
C LEU A 20 18.69 7.74 0.10
N ILE A 21 19.97 8.00 0.38
CA ILE A 21 20.96 6.94 0.60
C ILE A 21 20.63 6.16 1.89
N LEU A 22 20.25 6.86 2.95
CA LEU A 22 19.83 6.24 4.22
C LEU A 22 18.56 5.38 4.06
N SER A 23 17.57 5.81 3.27
CA SER A 23 16.34 5.02 3.07
C SER A 23 16.60 3.76 2.24
N VAL A 24 17.37 3.87 1.15
CA VAL A 24 17.75 2.71 0.33
C VAL A 24 18.60 1.73 1.12
N LEU A 25 19.58 2.22 1.89
CA LEU A 25 20.44 1.38 2.72
C LEU A 25 19.62 0.68 3.82
N SER A 26 18.65 1.37 4.45
CA SER A 26 17.74 0.79 5.43
C SER A 26 16.90 -0.35 4.83
N VAL A 27 16.34 -0.18 3.63
CA VAL A 27 15.57 -1.24 2.94
C VAL A 27 16.45 -2.45 2.65
N ILE A 28 17.67 -2.24 2.13
CA ILE A 28 18.60 -3.33 1.84
C ILE A 28 18.97 -4.09 3.12
N VAL A 29 19.36 -3.37 4.17
CA VAL A 29 19.72 -3.98 5.47
C VAL A 29 18.51 -4.69 6.08
N GLY A 30 17.31 -4.12 6.01
CA GLY A 30 16.08 -4.73 6.50
C GLY A 30 15.70 -6.02 5.75
N CYS A 31 15.84 -6.04 4.42
CA CYS A 31 15.64 -7.24 3.61
C CYS A 31 16.68 -8.33 3.92
N LEU A 32 17.95 -7.95 4.05
CA LEU A 32 19.03 -8.90 4.39
C LEU A 32 18.84 -9.48 5.79
N LEU A 33 18.50 -8.66 6.78
CA LEU A 33 18.15 -9.13 8.12
C LEU A 33 16.94 -10.07 8.05
N GLY A 34 15.85 -9.68 7.39
CA GLY A 34 14.64 -10.50 7.28
C GLY A 34 14.91 -11.87 6.64
N PHE A 35 15.75 -11.92 5.61
CA PHE A 35 16.17 -13.18 4.98
C PHE A 35 17.03 -14.03 5.93
N PHE A 36 18.01 -13.41 6.60
CA PHE A 36 18.90 -14.10 7.55
C PHE A 36 18.15 -14.66 8.77
N LEU A 37 17.22 -13.89 9.34
CA LEU A 37 16.35 -14.32 10.43
C LEU A 37 15.45 -15.50 10.01
N ARG A 38 14.98 -15.52 8.75
CA ARG A 38 14.18 -16.65 8.23
C ARG A 38 14.99 -17.93 8.05
N THR A 39 16.27 -17.83 7.69
CA THR A 39 17.18 -18.98 7.57
C THR A 39 17.52 -19.63 8.92
N ARG A 40 17.44 -18.90 10.03
CA ARG A 40 17.87 -19.36 11.37
C ARG A 40 16.75 -19.90 12.29
N ARG A 41 15.51 -20.10 11.79
CA ARG A 41 14.34 -20.63 12.56
C ARG A 41 14.28 -20.11 14.01
N LEU A 42 14.03 -18.81 14.15
CA LEU A 42 13.93 -18.12 15.44
C LEU A 42 12.53 -18.25 16.07
N SER A 43 12.48 -18.13 17.40
CA SER A 43 11.28 -18.25 18.24
C SER A 43 10.28 -17.11 18.00
N GLN A 44 8.98 -17.38 18.19
CA GLN A 44 7.86 -16.42 18.01
C GLN A 44 8.03 -15.11 18.80
N GLN A 45 8.76 -15.13 19.92
CA GLN A 45 8.97 -13.95 20.76
C GLN A 45 9.91 -12.92 20.12
N GLU A 46 10.97 -13.34 19.44
CA GLU A 46 11.96 -12.43 18.82
C GLU A 46 11.38 -11.71 17.59
N ILE A 47 10.46 -12.38 16.88
CA ILE A 47 9.74 -11.83 15.74
C ILE A 47 8.84 -10.67 16.17
N SER A 48 8.16 -10.81 17.31
CA SER A 48 7.28 -9.78 17.85
C SER A 48 8.04 -8.49 18.20
N TYR A 49 9.22 -8.61 18.82
CA TYR A 49 10.08 -7.45 19.10
C TYR A 49 10.58 -6.75 17.83
N PHE A 50 10.91 -7.51 16.78
CA PHE A 50 11.39 -6.93 15.52
C PHE A 50 10.28 -6.25 14.72
N GLN A 51 9.04 -6.74 14.80
CA GLN A 51 7.89 -6.12 14.12
C GLN A 51 7.40 -4.83 14.80
N PHE A 52 7.61 -4.69 16.11
CA PHE A 52 7.16 -3.55 16.90
C PHE A 52 7.52 -2.16 16.32
N PRO A 53 8.78 -1.85 15.95
CA PRO A 53 9.12 -0.54 15.37
C PRO A 53 8.43 -0.28 14.02
N GLY A 54 8.22 -1.32 13.19
CA GLY A 54 7.53 -1.20 11.91
C GLY A 54 6.03 -0.94 12.08
N GLU A 55 5.40 -1.63 13.04
CA GLU A 55 4.01 -1.39 13.43
C GLU A 55 3.80 0.04 13.96
N LEU A 56 4.71 0.52 14.81
CA LEU A 56 4.64 1.89 15.34
C LEU A 56 4.71 2.93 14.22
N LEU A 57 5.64 2.76 13.27
CA LEU A 57 5.76 3.63 12.09
C LEU A 57 4.48 3.63 11.26
N MET A 58 3.94 2.45 10.96
CA MET A 58 2.70 2.31 10.18
C MET A 58 1.51 2.97 10.88
N ARG A 59 1.41 2.87 12.21
CA ARG A 59 0.36 3.53 13.00
C ARG A 59 0.50 5.05 12.97
N MET A 60 1.72 5.57 13.11
CA MET A 60 2.00 7.00 13.00
C MET A 60 1.62 7.56 11.63
N LEU A 61 2.00 6.89 10.53
CA LEU A 61 1.64 7.31 9.17
C LEU A 61 0.13 7.28 8.93
N LYS A 62 -0.57 6.25 9.42
CA LYS A 62 -2.04 6.13 9.30
C LYS A 62 -2.80 7.18 10.09
N MET A 63 -2.29 7.63 11.24
CA MET A 63 -2.89 8.75 11.98
C MET A 63 -2.71 10.08 11.26
N MET A 64 -1.59 10.24 10.54
CA MET A 64 -1.26 11.48 9.83
C MET A 64 -1.95 11.60 8.45
N ILE A 65 -2.16 10.47 7.75
CA ILE A 65 -2.68 10.50 6.37
C ILE A 65 -4.09 11.09 6.29
N LEU A 66 -5.00 10.71 7.20
CA LEU A 66 -6.38 11.18 7.17
C LEU A 66 -6.50 12.71 7.30
N PRO A 67 -5.93 13.37 8.33
CA PRO A 67 -6.02 14.82 8.46
C PRO A 67 -5.28 15.56 7.33
N LEU A 68 -4.06 15.12 6.95
CA LEU A 68 -3.31 15.79 5.90
C LEU A 68 -4.01 15.73 4.54
N VAL A 69 -4.58 14.58 4.19
CA VAL A 69 -5.29 14.41 2.90
C VAL A 69 -6.53 15.31 2.87
N ILE A 70 -7.34 15.34 3.94
CA ILE A 70 -8.55 16.17 3.99
C ILE A 70 -8.17 17.66 3.90
N SER A 71 -7.21 18.13 4.69
CA SER A 71 -6.78 19.54 4.66
C SER A 71 -6.17 19.93 3.31
N SER A 72 -5.34 19.06 2.72
CA SER A 72 -4.75 19.31 1.40
C SER A 72 -5.81 19.33 0.29
N LEU A 73 -6.80 18.44 0.34
CA LEU A 73 -7.89 18.42 -0.64
C LEU A 73 -8.80 19.65 -0.50
N MET A 74 -9.16 20.05 0.73
CA MET A 74 -9.96 21.24 0.97
C MET A 74 -9.26 22.51 0.47
N SER A 75 -7.98 22.69 0.83
CA SER A 75 -7.19 23.84 0.37
C SER A 75 -6.98 23.83 -1.15
N GLY A 76 -6.76 22.65 -1.73
CA GLY A 76 -6.66 22.47 -3.18
C GLY A 76 -7.96 22.88 -3.88
N LEU A 77 -9.10 22.34 -3.46
CA LEU A 77 -10.40 22.62 -4.07
C LEU A 77 -10.85 24.07 -3.88
N ALA A 78 -10.56 24.69 -2.74
CA ALA A 78 -10.90 26.10 -2.47
C ALA A 78 -10.17 27.09 -3.39
N SER A 79 -9.03 26.69 -3.96
CA SER A 79 -8.22 27.52 -4.85
C SER A 79 -8.64 27.43 -6.33
N LEU A 80 -9.59 26.53 -6.68
CA LEU A 80 -10.04 26.31 -8.05
C LEU A 80 -11.49 26.74 -8.25
N ASP A 81 -11.77 27.34 -9.41
CA ASP A 81 -13.13 27.66 -9.83
C ASP A 81 -13.99 26.39 -10.02
N PRO A 82 -15.29 26.42 -9.67
CA PRO A 82 -16.17 25.25 -9.79
C PRO A 82 -16.32 24.73 -11.22
N LYS A 83 -16.20 25.61 -12.23
CA LYS A 83 -16.26 25.23 -13.66
C LYS A 83 -15.00 24.52 -14.14
N THR A 84 -13.83 24.84 -13.59
CA THR A 84 -12.55 24.22 -13.97
C THR A 84 -12.32 22.95 -13.17
N SER A 85 -12.70 22.94 -11.88
CA SER A 85 -12.65 21.79 -10.98
C SER A 85 -13.43 20.58 -11.51
N SER A 86 -14.64 20.78 -12.03
CA SER A 86 -15.45 19.69 -12.61
C SER A 86 -14.82 19.08 -13.86
N ARG A 87 -14.24 19.91 -14.75
CA ARG A 87 -13.56 19.43 -15.98
C ARG A 87 -12.27 18.68 -15.67
N LEU A 88 -11.48 19.17 -14.72
CA LEU A 88 -10.27 18.49 -14.24
C LEU A 88 -10.59 17.18 -13.54
N GLY A 89 -11.67 17.15 -12.74
CA GLY A 89 -12.16 15.93 -12.10
C GLY A 89 -12.55 14.86 -13.11
N ILE A 90 -13.35 15.21 -14.12
CA ILE A 90 -13.76 14.27 -15.18
C ILE A 90 -12.54 13.76 -15.96
N LEU A 91 -11.61 14.64 -16.33
CA LEU A 91 -10.39 14.24 -17.03
C LEU A 91 -9.54 13.28 -16.19
N THR A 92 -9.40 13.57 -14.89
CA THR A 92 -8.64 12.74 -13.95
C THR A 92 -9.28 11.36 -13.77
N VAL A 93 -10.62 11.30 -13.62
CA VAL A 93 -11.35 10.03 -13.51
C VAL A 93 -11.22 9.22 -14.79
N ALA A 94 -11.43 9.84 -15.96
CA ALA A 94 -11.29 9.17 -17.25
C ALA A 94 -9.86 8.63 -17.45
N TYR A 95 -8.84 9.42 -17.09
CA TYR A 95 -7.44 9.00 -17.12
C TYR A 95 -7.18 7.82 -16.18
N TYR A 96 -7.68 7.87 -14.94
CA TYR A 96 -7.50 6.78 -13.97
C TYR A 96 -8.19 5.48 -14.41
N LEU A 97 -9.40 5.57 -14.96
CA LEU A 97 -10.10 4.41 -15.50
C LEU A 97 -9.32 3.78 -16.66
N TRP A 98 -8.81 4.61 -17.57
CA TRP A 98 -8.02 4.15 -18.70
C TRP A 98 -6.73 3.44 -18.26
N THR A 99 -5.96 4.05 -17.35
CA THR A 99 -4.72 3.43 -16.87
C THR A 99 -4.98 2.20 -16.00
N THR A 100 -6.07 2.16 -15.24
CA THR A 100 -6.44 0.98 -14.44
C THR A 100 -6.82 -0.18 -15.36
N PHE A 101 -7.60 0.10 -16.41
CA PHE A 101 -7.95 -0.90 -17.41
C PHE A 101 -6.70 -1.49 -18.07
N MET A 102 -5.76 -0.64 -18.52
CA MET A 102 -4.50 -1.10 -19.10
C MET A 102 -3.65 -1.89 -18.11
N ALA A 103 -3.54 -1.43 -16.86
CA ALA A 103 -2.81 -2.13 -15.81
C ALA A 103 -3.41 -3.52 -15.49
N VAL A 104 -4.74 -3.64 -15.47
CA VAL A 104 -5.45 -4.91 -15.24
C VAL A 104 -5.23 -5.87 -16.40
N VAL A 105 -5.33 -5.42 -17.65
CA VAL A 105 -5.06 -6.26 -18.84
C VAL A 105 -3.63 -6.80 -18.80
N VAL A 106 -2.65 -5.94 -18.52
CA VAL A 106 -1.24 -6.34 -18.38
C VAL A 106 -1.05 -7.28 -17.19
N GLY A 107 -1.70 -7.02 -16.05
CA GLY A 107 -1.63 -7.86 -14.85
C GLY A 107 -2.18 -9.26 -15.10
N ILE A 108 -3.34 -9.38 -15.77
CA ILE A 108 -3.94 -10.66 -16.15
C ILE A 108 -3.03 -11.40 -17.14
N PHE A 109 -2.49 -10.70 -18.14
CA PHE A 109 -1.55 -11.29 -19.09
C PHE A 109 -0.30 -11.84 -18.38
N MET A 110 0.29 -11.06 -17.47
CA MET A 110 1.48 -11.45 -16.70
C MET A 110 1.22 -12.66 -15.79
N VAL A 111 0.10 -12.66 -15.06
CA VAL A 111 -0.32 -13.79 -14.20
C VAL A 111 -0.63 -15.03 -15.04
N SER A 112 -1.26 -14.86 -16.20
CA SER A 112 -1.57 -15.97 -17.10
C SER A 112 -0.34 -16.57 -17.77
N VAL A 113 0.76 -15.84 -17.91
CA VAL A 113 2.02 -16.39 -18.44
C VAL A 113 2.82 -17.07 -17.34
N ILE A 114 3.00 -16.40 -16.20
CA ILE A 114 3.86 -16.88 -15.10
C ILE A 114 3.18 -17.98 -14.28
N HIS A 115 1.84 -18.05 -14.27
CA HIS A 115 1.03 -18.91 -13.39
C HIS A 115 1.53 -18.90 -11.93
N PRO A 116 1.68 -17.72 -11.30
CA PRO A 116 2.12 -17.65 -9.92
C PRO A 116 1.07 -18.31 -9.01
N GLY A 117 1.49 -19.28 -8.20
CA GLY A 117 0.63 -19.84 -7.14
C GLY A 117 0.20 -21.30 -7.31
N SER A 118 0.64 -22.02 -8.35
CA SER A 118 0.42 -23.48 -8.45
C SER A 118 0.98 -24.25 -7.23
N ALA A 119 2.02 -23.72 -6.57
CA ALA A 119 2.56 -24.25 -5.31
C ALA A 119 1.73 -23.85 -4.07
N ALA A 120 0.99 -22.74 -4.11
CA ALA A 120 0.23 -22.21 -2.97
C ALA A 120 -1.21 -22.77 -2.87
N GLN A 121 -1.75 -23.32 -3.96
CA GLN A 121 -3.11 -23.89 -3.98
C GLN A 121 -3.28 -25.13 -3.10
N LYS A 122 -2.20 -25.85 -2.75
CA LYS A 122 -2.28 -27.06 -1.92
C LYS A 122 -2.63 -26.78 -0.45
N GLU A 123 -2.43 -25.56 0.05
CA GLU A 123 -2.69 -25.21 1.46
C GLU A 123 -4.06 -24.52 1.68
N THR A 124 -4.69 -23.98 0.63
CA THR A 124 -5.92 -23.17 0.74
C THR A 124 -7.20 -23.93 0.36
N ALA A 125 -7.10 -25.15 -0.19
CA ALA A 125 -8.25 -25.93 -0.63
C ALA A 125 -9.24 -26.31 0.50
N GLU A 126 -8.84 -26.27 1.77
CA GLU A 126 -9.71 -26.58 2.91
C GLU A 126 -10.64 -25.43 3.35
N GLN A 127 -10.52 -24.22 2.77
CA GLN A 127 -11.35 -23.06 3.14
C GLN A 127 -12.37 -22.64 2.07
N SER A 128 -12.52 -23.40 0.98
CA SER A 128 -13.41 -23.07 -0.14
C SER A 128 -14.88 -23.48 0.12
N GLY A 129 -15.43 -23.05 1.27
CA GLY A 129 -16.84 -23.20 1.62
C GLY A 129 -17.60 -21.87 1.65
N LYS A 130 -17.04 -20.79 1.09
CA LYS A 130 -17.75 -19.50 0.98
C LYS A 130 -18.51 -19.46 -0.35
N PRO A 131 -19.83 -19.21 -0.33
CA PRO A 131 -20.61 -19.11 -1.56
C PRO A 131 -20.04 -18.00 -2.43
N VAL A 132 -20.03 -18.22 -3.75
CA VAL A 132 -19.70 -17.22 -4.76
C VAL A 132 -20.73 -16.10 -4.63
N MET A 133 -20.43 -15.08 -3.82
CA MET A 133 -21.27 -13.89 -3.72
C MET A 133 -21.23 -13.21 -5.08
N SER A 134 -22.41 -13.05 -5.68
CA SER A 134 -22.55 -12.21 -6.85
C SER A 134 -22.13 -10.79 -6.48
N SER A 135 -21.57 -10.03 -7.42
CA SER A 135 -21.25 -8.61 -7.18
C SER A 135 -22.51 -7.83 -6.75
N ALA A 136 -23.69 -8.28 -7.19
CA ALA A 136 -24.97 -7.76 -6.73
C ALA A 136 -25.20 -8.03 -5.24
N ASP A 137 -24.88 -9.23 -4.73
CA ASP A 137 -25.02 -9.59 -3.32
C ASP A 137 -24.08 -8.76 -2.44
N ALA A 138 -22.85 -8.51 -2.90
CA ALA A 138 -21.91 -7.63 -2.21
C ALA A 138 -22.41 -6.17 -2.15
N LEU A 139 -23.03 -5.67 -3.23
CA LEU A 139 -23.64 -4.35 -3.24
C LEU A 139 -24.88 -4.27 -2.34
N LEU A 140 -25.73 -5.31 -2.36
CA LEU A 140 -26.89 -5.42 -1.49
C LEU A 140 -26.46 -5.50 -0.01
N ASP A 141 -25.38 -6.21 0.30
CA ASP A 141 -24.82 -6.30 1.65
C ASP A 141 -24.27 -4.96 2.13
N LEU A 142 -23.58 -4.20 1.27
CA LEU A 142 -23.11 -2.85 1.60
C LEU A 142 -24.28 -1.89 1.86
N ILE A 143 -25.34 -1.96 1.05
CA ILE A 143 -26.55 -1.13 1.22
C ILE A 143 -27.29 -1.53 2.50
N ARG A 144 -27.51 -2.83 2.73
CA ARG A 144 -28.16 -3.38 3.93
C ARG A 144 -27.40 -2.98 5.19
N ARG A 145 -26.07 -3.11 5.18
CA ARG A 145 -25.22 -2.72 6.32
C ARG A 145 -25.30 -1.22 6.60
N LYS A 146 -25.42 -0.39 5.56
CA LYS A 146 -25.59 1.07 5.71
C LYS A 146 -26.97 1.39 6.31
N GLU A 147 -28.04 0.76 5.83
CA GLU A 147 -29.40 0.87 6.37
C GLU A 147 -29.46 0.49 7.87
N GLU A 148 -28.82 -0.62 8.23
CA GLU A 148 -28.69 -1.08 9.62
C GLU A 148 -27.91 -0.08 10.49
N SER A 149 -26.84 0.50 9.94
CA SER A 149 -26.05 1.52 10.65
C SER A 149 -26.83 2.82 10.89
N TRP A 150 -27.75 3.21 9.99
CA TRP A 150 -28.61 4.38 10.21
C TRP A 150 -29.72 4.06 11.21
N ARG A 151 -30.35 2.89 11.09
CA ARG A 151 -31.38 2.42 12.03
C ARG A 151 -30.83 2.29 13.46
N ASN A 152 -29.62 1.78 13.63
CA ASN A 152 -28.97 1.64 14.95
C ASN A 152 -28.36 2.95 15.49
N ARG A 153 -28.32 4.02 14.68
CA ARG A 153 -27.83 5.35 15.09
C ARG A 153 -28.96 6.33 15.39
N SER A 154 -30.22 5.89 15.33
CA SER A 154 -31.38 6.61 15.84
C SER A 154 -31.73 6.09 17.25
N PRO A 155 -31.04 6.53 18.33
CA PRO A 155 -31.71 6.53 19.62
C PRO A 155 -32.90 7.50 19.53
N GLY A 156 -34.01 7.16 20.18
CA GLY A 156 -35.16 8.06 20.28
C GLY A 156 -34.81 9.43 20.85
#